data_AF-A0A292YUS3-F1
#
_entry.id   AF-A0A292YUS3-F1
#
_cell.length_a   1.000
_cell.length_b   1.000
_cell.length_c   1.000
_cell.angle_alpha   90.00
_cell.angle_beta   90.00
_cell.angle_gamma   90.00
#
_symmetry.space_group_name_H-M   'P 1'
#
loop_
_entity.id
_entity.type
_entity.pdbx_description
1 polymer ?
#
loop_
_entity_poly.entity_id
_entity_poly.type
_entity_poly.pdbx_seq_one_letter_code
_entity_poly.pdbx_strand_id
1 'polypeptide(L)'
;MSLWHTILSQVPNPPATEPPGLGSITNTVLGWLKYGALVGGVAGLLICAIQIIIGRRNRNQYAAEGLTGSMWVIAGLALASAAATLVGVFTI
;
A
#
# COMPACT_ATOMS: atom_id res chain seq x y z
N MET A 1 -3.98 -21.36 -37.22
CA MET A 1 -3.60 -21.33 -35.80
C MET A 1 -3.61 -19.88 -35.30
N SER A 2 -4.75 -19.18 -35.45
CA SER A 2 -4.86 -17.72 -35.23
C SER A 2 -6.19 -17.31 -34.57
N LEU A 3 -7.03 -18.27 -34.18
CA LEU A 3 -8.36 -18.02 -33.62
C LEU A 3 -8.37 -17.98 -32.07
N TRP A 4 -7.25 -18.32 -31.43
CA TRP A 4 -7.13 -18.34 -29.97
C TRP A 4 -6.83 -16.97 -29.34
N HIS A 5 -6.36 -15.99 -30.11
CA HIS A 5 -6.08 -14.64 -29.57
C HIS A 5 -7.31 -13.74 -29.47
N THR A 6 -8.36 -14.01 -30.25
CA THR A 6 -9.54 -13.12 -30.28
C THR A 6 -10.51 -13.35 -29.12
N ILE A 7 -10.55 -14.58 -28.57
CA ILE A 7 -11.53 -14.96 -27.54
C ILE A 7 -11.22 -14.31 -26.18
N LEU A 8 -9.96 -13.96 -25.89
CA LEU A 8 -9.60 -13.24 -24.67
C LEU A 8 -9.89 -11.72 -24.73
N SER A 9 -10.14 -11.17 -25.92
CA SER A 9 -10.37 -9.73 -26.12
C SER A 9 -11.84 -9.30 -26.05
N GLN A 10 -12.76 -10.27 -26.01
CA GLN A 10 -14.21 -10.03 -26.12
C GLN A 10 -14.99 -10.19 -24.82
N VAL A 11 -14.36 -10.35 -23.66
CA VAL A 11 -15.08 -10.22 -22.39
C VAL A 11 -15.31 -8.73 -22.17
N PRO A 12 -16.54 -8.21 -22.36
CA PRO A 12 -16.82 -6.83 -22.04
C PRO A 12 -16.69 -6.74 -20.52
N ASN A 13 -15.65 -6.06 -20.04
CA ASN A 13 -15.49 -5.76 -18.63
C ASN A 13 -16.28 -4.47 -18.38
N PRO A 14 -17.52 -4.52 -17.86
CA PRO A 14 -18.25 -3.31 -17.56
C PRO A 14 -17.45 -2.49 -16.54
N PRO A 15 -17.43 -1.15 -16.64
CA PRO A 15 -16.80 -0.32 -15.64
C PRO A 15 -17.41 -0.64 -14.27
N ALA A 16 -16.57 -0.65 -13.23
CA ALA A 16 -16.97 -0.99 -11.87
C ALA A 16 -18.12 -0.07 -11.43
N THR A 17 -19.36 -0.53 -11.60
CA THR A 17 -20.56 0.23 -11.25
C THR A 17 -20.83 0.00 -9.77
N GLU A 18 -20.66 1.05 -8.99
CA GLU A 18 -20.95 1.03 -7.57
C GLU A 18 -22.44 0.70 -7.34
N PRO A 19 -22.79 -0.37 -6.60
CA PRO A 19 -24.18 -0.62 -6.25
C PRO A 19 -24.70 0.56 -5.40
N PRO A 20 -25.78 1.24 -5.85
CA PRO A 20 -26.28 2.45 -5.19
C PRO A 20 -26.64 2.14 -3.73
N GLY A 21 -26.03 2.88 -2.81
CA GLY A 21 -26.16 2.70 -1.35
C GLY A 21 -24.89 2.20 -0.65
N LEU A 22 -23.97 1.53 -1.37
CA LEU A 22 -22.73 1.02 -0.77
C LEU A 22 -21.60 2.07 -0.74
N GLY A 23 -21.64 3.06 -1.63
CA GLY A 23 -20.58 4.08 -1.77
C GLY A 23 -20.23 4.84 -0.47
N SER A 24 -21.21 5.12 0.39
CA SER A 24 -20.95 5.79 1.68
C SER A 24 -20.15 4.91 2.65
N ILE A 25 -20.43 3.61 2.68
CA ILE A 25 -19.74 2.64 3.55
C ILE A 25 -18.33 2.40 3.00
N THR A 26 -18.21 2.19 1.68
CA THR A 26 -16.92 1.98 1.02
C THR A 26 -16.00 3.19 1.21
N ASN A 27 -16.52 4.41 1.05
CA ASN A 27 -15.75 5.64 1.26
C ASN A 27 -15.31 5.82 2.71
N THR A 28 -16.18 5.46 3.68
CA THR A 28 -15.81 5.48 5.10
C THR A 28 -14.69 4.49 5.40
N VAL A 29 -14.81 3.24 4.94
CA VAL A 29 -13.78 2.20 5.14
C VAL A 29 -12.46 2.58 4.45
N LEU A 30 -12.52 3.11 3.22
CA LEU A 30 -11.35 3.64 2.51
C LEU A 30 -10.71 4.81 3.27
N GLY A 31 -11.51 5.68 3.87
CA GLY A 31 -11.04 6.77 4.73
C GLY A 31 -10.26 6.26 5.93
N TRP A 32 -10.79 5.26 6.64
CA TRP A 32 -10.09 4.59 7.75
C TRP A 32 -8.79 3.92 7.31
N LEU A 33 -8.80 3.24 6.16
CA LEU A 33 -7.61 2.58 5.62
C LEU A 33 -6.51 3.59 5.28
N LYS A 34 -6.86 4.71 4.64
CA LYS A 34 -5.93 5.80 4.32
C LYS A 34 -5.33 6.41 5.58
N TYR A 35 -6.17 6.69 6.59
CA TYR A 35 -5.71 7.20 7.87
C TYR A 35 -4.80 6.19 8.59
N GLY A 36 -5.16 4.90 8.59
CA GLY A 36 -4.35 3.81 9.14
C GLY A 36 -2.98 3.69 8.45
N ALA A 37 -2.92 3.82 7.12
CA ALA A 37 -1.66 3.81 6.39
C ALA A 37 -0.76 5.01 6.73
N LEU A 38 -1.33 6.21 6.90
CA LEU A 38 -0.58 7.40 7.32
C LEU A 38 -0.03 7.25 8.74
N VAL A 39 -0.89 6.90 9.70
CA VAL A 39 -0.48 6.74 11.10
C VAL A 39 0.50 5.58 11.26
N GLY A 40 0.25 4.46 10.59
CA GLY A 40 1.14 3.29 10.60
C GLY A 40 2.50 3.57 9.96
N GLY A 41 2.53 4.30 8.84
CA GLY A 41 3.77 4.71 8.19
C GLY A 41 4.62 5.63 9.08
N VAL A 42 4.00 6.64 9.71
CA VAL A 42 4.68 7.54 10.64
C VAL A 42 5.20 6.77 11.86
N ALA A 43 4.38 5.92 12.47
CA ALA A 43 4.79 5.11 13.63
C ALA A 43 5.94 4.16 13.28
N GLY A 44 5.89 3.49 12.12
CA GLY A 44 6.95 2.59 11.67
C GLY A 44 8.29 3.30 11.44
N LEU A 45 8.26 4.49 10.83
CA LEU A 45 9.47 5.31 10.63
C LEU A 45 10.06 5.80 11.96
N LEU A 46 9.20 6.19 12.91
CA LEU A 46 9.65 6.61 14.24
C LEU A 46 10.28 5.45 15.03
N ILE A 47 9.70 4.25 15.00
CA ILE A 47 10.26 3.06 15.67
C ILE A 47 11.63 2.70 15.08
N CYS A 48 11.73 2.72 13.75
CA CYS A 48 13.00 2.50 13.07
C CYS A 48 14.06 3.55 13.45
N ALA A 49 13.67 4.83 13.49
CA ALA A 49 14.57 5.92 13.89
C ALA A 49 15.06 5.74 15.34
N ILE A 50 14.18 5.32 16.26
CA ILE A 50 14.52 5.04 17.66
C ILE A 50 15.61 3.95 17.74
N GLN A 51 15.50 2.88 16.97
CA GLN A 51 16.48 1.79 16.97
C GLN A 51 17.87 2.25 16.48
N ILE A 52 17.92 3.11 15.46
CA ILE A 52 19.17 3.70 14.95
C ILE A 52 19.79 4.66 15.97
N ILE A 53 18.97 5.48 16.66
CA ILE A 53 19.42 6.44 17.68
C ILE A 53 19.99 5.71 18.91
N ILE A 54 19.32 4.66 19.39
CA ILE A 54 19.71 3.90 20.59
C ILE A 54 20.93 2.99 20.32
N GLY A 55 21.10 2.48 19.10
CA GLY A 55 22.14 1.51 18.74
C GLY A 55 23.60 1.99 18.90
N ARG A 56 23.83 3.27 19.19
CA ARG A 56 25.17 3.88 19.23
C ARG A 56 26.04 3.46 20.43
N ARG A 57 25.49 2.77 21.45
CA ARG A 57 26.20 2.40 22.69
C ARG A 57 26.41 0.88 22.89
N ASN A 58 26.99 0.21 21.90
CA ASN A 58 27.71 -1.07 22.10
C ASN A 58 26.94 -2.39 21.91
N ARG A 59 26.02 -2.49 20.93
CA ARG A 59 25.70 -3.74 20.20
C ARG A 59 25.17 -3.41 18.79
N ASN A 60 26.06 -3.51 17.80
CA ASN A 60 25.85 -3.17 16.37
C ASN A 60 24.61 -3.82 15.73
N GLN A 61 24.14 -4.94 16.31
CA GLN A 61 22.99 -5.69 15.83
C GLN A 61 21.70 -4.86 15.84
N TYR A 62 21.44 -4.05 16.88
CA TYR A 62 20.15 -3.33 16.99
C TYR A 62 19.98 -2.21 15.95
N ALA A 63 21.07 -1.57 15.52
CA ALA A 63 21.03 -0.56 14.47
C ALA A 63 20.89 -1.20 13.06
N ALA A 64 21.49 -2.37 12.85
CA ALA A 64 21.40 -3.12 11.59
C ALA A 64 19.99 -3.69 11.36
N GLU A 65 19.36 -4.22 12.41
CA GLU A 65 17.96 -4.66 12.37
C GLU A 65 17.01 -3.47 12.11
N GLY A 66 17.29 -2.31 12.70
CA GLY A 66 16.56 -1.07 12.42
C GLY A 66 16.64 -0.67 10.96
N LEU A 67 17.85 -0.62 10.36
CA LEU A 67 18.02 -0.26 8.95
C LEU A 67 17.28 -1.21 8.00
N THR A 68 17.33 -2.52 8.28
CA THR A 68 16.61 -3.54 7.51
C THR A 68 15.09 -3.36 7.66
N GLY A 69 14.63 -3.01 8.87
CA GLY A 69 13.24 -2.66 9.16
C GLY A 69 12.76 -1.39 8.44
N SER A 70 13.58 -0.33 8.35
CA SER A 70 13.21 0.88 7.58
C SER A 70 12.93 0.58 6.13
N MET A 71 13.71 -0.29 5.50
CA MET A 71 13.49 -0.65 4.10
C MET A 71 12.10 -1.27 3.90
N TRP A 72 11.62 -2.03 4.89
CA TRP A 72 10.29 -2.63 4.84
C TRP A 72 9.15 -1.65 5.11
N VAL A 73 9.37 -0.68 5.99
CA VAL A 73 8.43 0.44 6.18
C VAL A 73 8.34 1.31 4.92
N ILE A 74 9.49 1.63 4.31
CA ILE A 74 9.56 2.44 3.09
C ILE A 74 8.93 1.70 1.91
N ALA A 75 9.21 0.40 1.75
CA ALA A 75 8.58 -0.44 0.72
C ALA A 75 7.06 -0.53 0.91
N GLY A 76 6.58 -0.69 2.14
CA GLY A 76 5.14 -0.69 2.46
C GLY A 76 4.47 0.66 2.14
N LEU A 77 5.12 1.77 2.46
CA LEU A 77 4.60 3.11 2.15
C LEU A 77 4.61 3.40 0.63
N ALA A 78 5.65 2.93 -0.08
CA ALA A 78 5.72 2.99 -1.54
C ALA A 78 4.58 2.20 -2.19
N LEU A 79 4.31 0.98 -1.71
CA LEU A 79 3.19 0.17 -2.20
C LEU A 79 1.83 0.84 -1.91
N ALA A 80 1.65 1.40 -0.71
CA ALA A 80 0.44 2.15 -0.37
C ALA A 80 0.23 3.37 -1.30
N SER A 81 1.31 4.06 -1.67
CA SER A 81 1.24 5.19 -2.63
C SER A 81 0.89 4.74 -4.05
N ALA A 82 1.44 3.61 -4.51
CA ALA A 82 1.15 3.03 -5.81
C ALA A 82 -0.25 2.42 -5.89
N ALA A 83 -0.80 1.94 -4.77
CA ALA A 83 -2.16 1.42 -4.73
C ALA A 83 -3.20 2.50 -5.12
N ALA A 84 -3.01 3.75 -4.69
CA ALA A 84 -3.89 4.85 -5.05
C ALA A 84 -3.88 5.15 -6.56
N THR A 85 -2.71 5.08 -7.21
CA THR A 85 -2.59 5.32 -8.65
C THR A 85 -3.10 4.12 -9.45
N LEU A 86 -2.79 2.89 -9.04
CA LEU A 86 -3.24 1.66 -9.67
C LEU A 86 -4.77 1.51 -9.63
N VAL A 87 -5.39 1.72 -8.46
CA VAL A 87 -6.86 1.66 -8.35
C VAL A 87 -7.51 2.75 -9.21
N GLY A 88 -6.91 3.94 -9.29
CA GLY A 88 -7.37 5.03 -10.16
C GLY A 88 -7.46 4.64 -11.64
N VAL A 89 -6.51 3.83 -12.14
CA VAL A 89 -6.52 3.31 -13.53
C VAL A 89 -7.71 2.41 -13.80
N PHE A 90 -8.23 1.70 -12.79
CA PHE A 90 -9.39 0.81 -12.95
C PHE A 90 -10.75 1.50 -12.75
N THR A 91 -10.75 2.77 -12.33
CA THR A 91 -11.96 3.57 -12.10
C THR A 91 -12.26 4.59 -13.21
N ILE A 92 -11.34 4.75 -14.18
CA ILE A 92 -11.50 5.52 -15.43
C ILE A 92 -12.08 4.61 -16.51
#